data_AF-W2MWL5-F1
#
_entry.id   AF-W2MWL5-F1
#
_cell.length_a   1.000
_cell.length_b   1.000
_cell.length_c   1.000
_cell.angle_alpha   90.00
_cell.angle_beta   90.00
_cell.angle_gamma   90.00
#
_symmetry.space_group_name_H-M   'P 1'
#
loop_
_entity.id
_entity.type
_entity.pdbx_description
1 polymer ?
#
loop_
_entity_poly.entity_id
_entity_poly.type
_entity_poly.pdbx_seq_one_letter_code
_entity_poly.pdbx_strand_id
1 'polypeptide(L)'
;MVPFALQTRSFMKFATPHKITETLVVPPGIIAETANMTEFCVAKGMQMAQIWWNIDITHYYRVNHEILCHYVVPQYNVHGNYLISTTKTKPFHTAPTHCADGSYPVELYFYHGSIGFYSFYEEVVGTYCSKDGTVYGLVKGLGTFDMNGSSLAQDTGSTDYRWSYWYSTVGMVWLLYRALVLRRSYITCKRYGRRCDQMQERLRRKPATIFVHENLRLSAHGANNFQRVLLLYMLVEGLMSDLFLLVATEGVFAWVQYISLGYNLSGVLLLSFELVENLGCIRERTRLFIKRLLFSYESSLLGELLSAMCLPYCLTSLNRSDLKHSGPTANAVSYYVWSLVGHGFFVLVLIGFVMSVRVLRAVSYVRWRYGHAWATFTAPCSVDNTLGMRNKMMMLGGYCWEDGMLLYKREALKAFGLLTLNEDDGGEFLVLRKLNWCTVPSEDLCVIGIVSGQFVEPCNERLCTSGLVSFVDRSLGGSCGQGNRSPRFIRVKSKIQTSTQSLSVLHTTEISLN
;
A
#
# COMPACT_ATOMS: atom_id res chain seq x y z
N MET A 1 8.46 10.12 -7.86
CA MET A 1 9.41 9.76 -8.93
C MET A 1 10.39 8.68 -8.50
N VAL A 2 11.24 8.89 -7.47
CA VAL A 2 12.23 7.88 -7.03
C VAL A 2 11.61 6.50 -6.70
N PRO A 3 10.54 6.39 -5.89
CA PRO A 3 9.93 5.08 -5.62
C PRO A 3 9.40 4.39 -6.88
N PHE A 4 8.83 5.13 -7.82
CA PHE A 4 8.34 4.59 -9.09
C PHE A 4 9.47 4.11 -10.00
N ALA A 5 10.59 4.84 -10.06
CA ALA A 5 11.77 4.41 -10.81
C ALA A 5 12.37 3.12 -10.24
N LEU A 6 12.46 3.02 -8.91
CA LEU A 6 12.90 1.79 -8.24
C LEU A 6 11.94 0.63 -8.54
N GLN A 7 10.63 0.85 -8.40
CA GLN A 7 9.62 -0.15 -8.71
C GLN A 7 9.70 -0.62 -10.17
N THR A 8 9.90 0.30 -11.11
CA THR A 8 10.06 -0.03 -12.54
C THR A 8 11.30 -0.88 -12.78
N ARG A 9 12.45 -0.49 -12.21
CA ARG A 9 13.67 -1.30 -12.26
C ARG A 9 13.45 -2.69 -11.68
N SER A 10 12.72 -2.80 -10.59
CA SER A 10 12.47 -4.07 -9.90
C SER A 10 11.55 -4.98 -10.69
N PHE A 11 10.47 -4.43 -11.24
CA PHE A 11 9.62 -5.16 -12.17
C PHE A 11 10.43 -5.73 -13.34
N MET A 12 11.31 -4.93 -13.95
CA MET A 12 12.16 -5.42 -15.04
C MET A 12 13.05 -6.59 -14.60
N LYS A 13 13.62 -6.54 -13.39
CA LYS A 13 14.40 -7.67 -12.86
C LYS A 13 13.56 -8.93 -12.69
N PHE A 14 12.39 -8.82 -12.06
CA PHE A 14 11.53 -9.96 -11.77
C PHE A 14 10.84 -10.54 -13.01
N ALA A 15 10.57 -9.72 -14.03
CA ALA A 15 9.98 -10.13 -15.30
C ALA A 15 11.02 -10.70 -16.29
N THR A 16 12.31 -10.47 -16.05
CA THR A 16 13.37 -11.03 -16.91
C THR A 16 13.51 -12.52 -16.63
N PRO A 17 13.61 -13.37 -17.68
CA PRO A 17 13.90 -14.80 -17.51
C PRO A 17 15.15 -15.04 -16.68
N HIS A 18 15.07 -15.98 -15.74
CA HIS A 18 16.18 -16.35 -14.87
C HIS A 18 16.52 -17.83 -15.00
N LYS A 19 17.70 -18.20 -14.49
CA LYS A 19 18.17 -19.58 -14.38
C LYS A 19 18.64 -19.85 -12.96
N ILE A 20 18.44 -21.07 -12.51
CA ILE A 20 18.99 -21.58 -11.25
C ILE A 20 20.43 -22.01 -11.52
N THR A 21 21.35 -21.69 -10.61
CA THR A 21 22.71 -22.21 -10.68
C THR A 21 22.69 -23.73 -10.72
N GLU A 22 23.40 -24.33 -11.67
CA GLU A 22 23.32 -25.77 -11.98
C GLU A 22 23.66 -26.68 -10.79
N THR A 23 24.58 -26.25 -9.92
CA THR A 23 24.97 -26.96 -8.69
C THR A 23 23.84 -27.08 -7.66
N LEU A 24 22.81 -26.24 -7.77
CA LEU A 24 21.66 -26.22 -6.87
C LEU A 24 20.46 -27.00 -7.43
N VAL A 25 20.52 -27.45 -8.67
CA VAL A 25 19.46 -28.23 -9.33
C VAL A 25 19.68 -29.71 -9.07
N VAL A 26 18.62 -30.42 -8.66
CA VAL A 26 18.69 -31.88 -8.47
C VAL A 26 18.59 -32.57 -9.84
N PRO A 27 19.55 -33.41 -10.24
CA PRO A 27 19.45 -34.15 -11.48
C PRO A 27 18.26 -35.13 -11.50
N PRO A 28 17.66 -35.40 -12.68
CA PRO A 28 16.56 -36.36 -12.78
C PRO A 28 16.94 -37.74 -12.26
N GLY A 29 16.06 -38.35 -11.47
CA GLY A 29 16.21 -39.73 -10.98
C GLY A 29 16.96 -39.88 -9.65
N ILE A 30 17.45 -38.80 -9.04
CA ILE A 30 18.01 -38.83 -7.68
C ILE A 30 16.87 -38.88 -6.65
N ILE A 31 17.01 -39.74 -5.64
CA ILE A 31 16.00 -39.97 -4.60
C ILE A 31 16.32 -39.11 -3.38
N ALA A 32 15.28 -38.55 -2.75
CA ALA A 32 15.40 -37.80 -1.51
C ALA A 32 15.75 -38.72 -0.33
N GLU A 33 16.74 -38.33 0.47
CA GLU A 33 17.17 -38.99 1.69
C GLU A 33 16.77 -38.18 2.94
N THR A 34 16.34 -38.87 3.99
CA THR A 34 15.95 -38.25 5.28
C THR A 34 16.78 -38.76 6.48
N ALA A 35 17.61 -39.78 6.27
CA ALA A 35 18.44 -40.37 7.32
C ALA A 35 19.62 -39.45 7.70
N ASN A 36 19.86 -39.26 8.99
CA ASN A 36 20.95 -38.42 9.53
C ASN A 36 20.93 -36.97 9.01
N MET A 37 19.74 -36.44 8.70
CA MET A 37 19.57 -35.12 8.12
C MET A 37 20.24 -34.00 8.93
N THR A 38 20.19 -34.07 10.27
CA THR A 38 20.81 -33.07 11.15
C THR A 38 22.34 -33.08 11.14
N GLU A 39 22.96 -34.16 10.66
CA GLU A 39 24.41 -34.25 10.52
C GLU A 39 24.88 -33.64 9.19
N PHE A 40 24.11 -33.84 8.13
CA PHE A 40 24.44 -33.39 6.78
C PHE A 40 23.95 -31.97 6.48
N CYS A 41 22.76 -31.61 6.97
CA CYS A 41 22.10 -30.34 6.72
C CYS A 41 22.05 -29.51 8.00
N VAL A 42 23.08 -28.67 8.16
CA VAL A 42 23.39 -27.99 9.42
C VAL A 42 22.84 -26.56 9.54
N ALA A 43 22.24 -26.01 8.48
CA ALA A 43 21.73 -24.64 8.48
C ALA A 43 20.47 -24.52 9.36
N LYS A 44 20.47 -23.54 10.29
CA LYS A 44 19.34 -23.28 11.21
C LYS A 44 18.53 -22.03 10.85
N GLY A 45 19.14 -21.13 10.08
CA GLY A 45 18.51 -19.88 9.66
C GLY A 45 19.42 -19.09 8.73
N MET A 46 18.85 -18.07 8.12
CA MET A 46 19.57 -17.17 7.22
C MET A 46 19.35 -15.71 7.62
N GLN A 47 20.42 -14.93 7.61
CA GLN A 47 20.41 -13.50 7.84
C GLN A 47 20.61 -12.78 6.50
N MET A 48 19.55 -12.14 6.00
CA MET A 48 19.54 -11.45 4.71
C MET A 48 18.81 -10.11 4.84
N ALA A 49 19.36 -9.05 4.27
CA ALA A 49 18.82 -7.69 4.32
C ALA A 49 18.34 -7.23 5.71
N GLN A 50 19.15 -7.49 6.73
CA GLN A 50 18.87 -7.14 8.13
C GLN A 50 17.70 -7.91 8.77
N ILE A 51 17.15 -8.93 8.10
CA ILE A 51 16.09 -9.79 8.61
C ILE A 51 16.62 -11.21 8.82
N TRP A 52 16.25 -11.80 9.95
CA TRP A 52 16.45 -13.23 10.21
C TRP A 52 15.30 -14.04 9.63
N TRP A 53 15.60 -15.11 8.92
CA TRP A 53 14.64 -16.08 8.38
C TRP A 53 14.91 -17.47 8.93
N ASN A 54 13.85 -18.19 9.26
CA ASN A 54 13.94 -19.54 9.79
C ASN A 54 14.24 -20.54 8.67
N ILE A 55 15.04 -21.55 8.94
CA ILE A 55 15.26 -22.66 8.01
C ILE A 55 14.81 -23.93 8.72
N ASP A 56 13.98 -24.71 8.03
CA ASP A 56 13.63 -26.07 8.42
C ASP A 56 14.01 -27.01 7.29
N ILE A 57 14.63 -28.15 7.62
CA ILE A 57 15.15 -29.09 6.62
C ILE A 57 14.14 -30.23 6.50
N THR A 58 13.83 -30.63 5.26
CA THR A 58 12.91 -31.74 5.01
C THR A 58 13.62 -32.99 4.54
N HIS A 59 14.63 -32.84 3.68
CA HIS A 59 15.40 -33.93 3.08
C HIS A 59 16.67 -33.39 2.41
N TYR A 60 17.53 -34.30 1.95
CA TYR A 60 18.69 -33.96 1.13
C TYR A 60 18.83 -34.92 -0.06
N TYR A 61 19.69 -34.53 -0.99
CA TYR A 61 20.06 -35.32 -2.16
C TYR A 61 21.57 -35.49 -2.19
N ARG A 62 22.03 -36.72 -2.45
CA ARG A 62 23.43 -36.98 -2.79
C ARG A 62 23.62 -36.80 -4.27
N VAL A 63 24.30 -35.73 -4.66
CA VAL A 63 24.62 -35.44 -6.05
C VAL A 63 26.14 -35.51 -6.19
N ASN A 64 26.64 -36.59 -6.80
CA ASN A 64 28.07 -36.89 -6.86
C ASN A 64 28.70 -36.97 -5.45
N HIS A 65 29.64 -36.09 -5.13
CA HIS A 65 30.31 -35.99 -3.81
C HIS A 65 29.75 -34.86 -2.94
N GLU A 66 28.68 -34.20 -3.39
CA GLU A 66 28.08 -33.05 -2.72
C GLU A 66 26.73 -33.42 -2.11
N ILE A 67 26.36 -32.69 -1.05
CA ILE A 67 25.09 -32.84 -0.37
C ILE A 67 24.28 -31.59 -0.62
N LEU A 68 23.19 -31.77 -1.37
CA LEU A 68 22.23 -30.71 -1.66
C LEU A 68 21.08 -30.83 -0.68
N CYS A 69 20.95 -29.88 0.24
CA CYS A 69 19.93 -29.90 1.28
C CYS A 69 18.70 -29.12 0.82
N HIS A 70 17.54 -29.77 0.86
CA HIS A 70 16.27 -29.09 0.64
C HIS A 70 15.80 -28.45 1.93
N TYR A 71 15.36 -27.21 1.85
CA TYR A 71 14.88 -26.48 2.99
C TYR A 71 13.60 -25.71 2.69
N VAL A 72 12.88 -25.44 3.77
CA VAL A 72 11.65 -24.67 3.75
C VAL A 72 11.71 -23.53 4.76
N VAL A 73 10.96 -22.47 4.48
CA VAL A 73 10.60 -21.45 5.47
C VAL A 73 9.10 -21.58 5.71
N PRO A 74 8.66 -22.36 6.73
CA PRO A 74 7.28 -22.82 6.81
C PRO A 74 6.23 -21.70 6.81
N GLN A 75 6.54 -20.58 7.48
CA GLN A 75 5.63 -19.44 7.64
C GLN A 75 5.37 -18.69 6.33
N TYR A 76 6.18 -18.96 5.31
CA TYR A 76 6.20 -18.22 4.06
C TYR A 76 6.04 -19.13 2.84
N ASN A 77 5.83 -20.46 2.97
CA ASN A 77 5.79 -21.37 1.81
C ASN A 77 6.97 -21.14 0.85
N VAL A 78 8.16 -21.02 1.44
CA VAL A 78 9.41 -20.94 0.72
C VAL A 78 9.98 -22.34 0.62
N HIS A 79 10.44 -22.71 -0.57
CA HIS A 79 11.07 -23.99 -0.86
C HIS A 79 12.31 -23.74 -1.69
N GLY A 80 13.39 -24.45 -1.40
CA GLY A 80 14.66 -24.22 -2.04
C GLY A 80 15.70 -25.25 -1.68
N ASN A 81 16.85 -25.16 -2.34
CA ASN A 81 18.01 -25.98 -2.02
C ASN A 81 19.19 -25.09 -1.65
N TYR A 82 20.03 -25.59 -0.75
CA TYR A 82 21.33 -24.99 -0.48
C TYR A 82 22.45 -26.03 -0.56
N LEU A 83 23.63 -25.52 -0.89
CA LEU A 83 24.89 -26.26 -0.91
C LEU A 83 25.91 -25.50 -0.05
N ILE A 84 26.48 -26.19 0.95
CA ILE A 84 27.58 -25.66 1.76
C ILE A 84 28.86 -26.36 1.32
N SER A 85 29.87 -25.57 0.96
CA SER A 85 31.19 -26.10 0.60
C SER A 85 31.95 -26.59 1.83
N THR A 86 32.85 -27.55 1.63
CA THR A 86 33.70 -28.11 2.70
C THR A 86 34.94 -27.27 2.99
N THR A 87 35.29 -26.33 2.11
CA THR A 87 36.51 -25.52 2.24
C THR A 87 36.21 -24.20 2.92
N LYS A 88 36.96 -23.85 3.97
CA LYS A 88 36.79 -22.58 4.69
C LYS A 88 37.10 -21.38 3.81
N THR A 89 36.37 -20.29 4.03
CA THR A 89 36.57 -19.01 3.35
C THR A 89 36.48 -17.83 4.31
N LYS A 90 36.78 -16.63 3.82
CA LYS A 90 36.59 -15.40 4.59
C LYS A 90 35.10 -15.19 4.87
N PRO A 91 34.71 -14.82 6.11
CA PRO A 91 33.31 -14.58 6.45
C PRO A 91 32.69 -13.50 5.56
N PHE A 92 31.39 -13.64 5.29
CA PHE A 92 30.60 -12.59 4.65
C PHE A 92 30.65 -11.29 5.47
N HIS A 93 30.61 -10.12 4.85
CA HIS A 93 30.89 -8.83 5.53
C HIS A 93 29.91 -8.47 6.65
N THR A 94 28.70 -9.03 6.64
CA THR A 94 27.70 -8.86 7.71
C THR A 94 27.76 -9.94 8.79
N ALA A 95 28.61 -10.97 8.62
CA ALA A 95 28.77 -12.01 9.61
C ALA A 95 29.47 -11.46 10.88
N PRO A 96 29.07 -11.90 12.08
CA PRO A 96 29.73 -11.53 13.32
C PRO A 96 31.21 -11.91 13.35
N THR A 97 32.00 -11.17 14.12
CA THR A 97 33.46 -11.41 14.25
C THR A 97 33.82 -12.81 14.73
N HIS A 98 32.96 -13.45 15.53
CA HIS A 98 33.21 -14.81 15.99
C HIS A 98 33.17 -15.84 14.85
N CYS A 99 32.54 -15.54 13.70
CA CYS A 99 32.47 -16.43 12.54
C CYS A 99 33.75 -16.45 11.68
N ALA A 100 34.77 -15.64 12.01
CA ALA A 100 35.99 -15.51 11.22
C ALA A 100 36.69 -16.85 10.88
N ASP A 101 36.79 -17.75 11.85
CA ASP A 101 37.52 -19.03 11.69
C ASP A 101 36.64 -20.24 11.36
N GLY A 102 35.35 -20.00 11.13
CA GLY A 102 34.32 -21.04 10.96
C GLY A 102 33.35 -20.75 9.83
N SER A 103 33.79 -20.01 8.80
CA SER A 103 32.95 -19.64 7.65
C SER A 103 33.22 -20.52 6.43
N TYR A 104 32.15 -20.97 5.80
CA TYR A 104 32.16 -21.84 4.62
C TYR A 104 31.33 -21.21 3.51
N PRO A 105 31.75 -21.24 2.23
CA PRO A 105 30.93 -20.77 1.13
C PRO A 105 29.58 -21.47 1.11
N VAL A 106 28.52 -20.71 0.86
CA VAL A 106 27.18 -21.26 0.66
C VAL A 106 26.52 -20.60 -0.53
N GLU A 107 25.91 -21.43 -1.35
CA GLU A 107 25.01 -21.04 -2.43
C GLU A 107 23.65 -21.63 -2.12
N LEU A 108 22.60 -20.85 -2.30
CA LEU A 108 21.24 -21.32 -2.17
C LEU A 108 20.32 -20.60 -3.13
N TYR A 109 19.21 -21.25 -3.44
CA TYR A 109 18.09 -20.57 -4.07
C TYR A 109 16.82 -20.93 -3.34
N PHE A 110 15.81 -20.10 -3.50
CA PHE A 110 14.46 -20.48 -3.14
C PHE A 110 13.43 -19.83 -4.05
N TYR A 111 12.27 -20.47 -4.06
CA TYR A 111 11.04 -19.90 -4.53
C TYR A 111 10.10 -19.67 -3.35
N HIS A 112 9.51 -18.48 -3.31
CA HIS A 112 8.43 -18.13 -2.41
C HIS A 112 7.12 -18.09 -3.17
N GLY A 113 6.18 -18.98 -2.86
CA GLY A 113 4.84 -18.96 -3.44
C GLY A 113 3.79 -18.53 -2.41
N SER A 114 2.93 -17.57 -2.74
CA SER A 114 1.76 -17.21 -1.93
C SER A 114 0.49 -17.15 -2.76
N ILE A 115 -0.69 -17.18 -2.14
CA ILE A 115 -1.97 -17.32 -2.85
C ILE A 115 -2.11 -16.22 -3.93
N GLY A 116 -2.12 -16.60 -5.21
CA GLY A 116 -2.23 -15.62 -6.31
C GLY A 116 -1.31 -15.78 -7.54
N PHE A 117 -0.96 -17.02 -7.93
CA PHE A 117 -0.54 -17.38 -9.31
C PHE A 117 0.91 -17.14 -9.79
N TYR A 118 1.90 -16.98 -8.91
CA TYR A 118 3.34 -17.09 -9.25
C TYR A 118 4.19 -17.21 -7.99
N SER A 119 5.47 -17.53 -8.15
CA SER A 119 6.47 -17.56 -7.08
C SER A 119 7.63 -16.62 -7.38
N PHE A 120 8.13 -15.96 -6.33
CA PHE A 120 9.34 -15.14 -6.39
C PHE A 120 10.57 -16.01 -6.21
N TYR A 121 11.51 -15.88 -7.14
CA TYR A 121 12.80 -16.55 -7.11
C TYR A 121 13.86 -15.61 -6.53
N GLU A 122 14.64 -16.13 -5.60
CA GLU A 122 15.88 -15.51 -5.17
C GLU A 122 17.02 -16.53 -5.15
N GLU A 123 18.19 -16.10 -5.60
CA GLU A 123 19.44 -16.83 -5.44
C GLU A 123 20.36 -16.03 -4.53
N VAL A 124 20.95 -16.69 -3.54
CA VAL A 124 21.74 -16.07 -2.49
C VAL A 124 23.11 -16.72 -2.46
N VAL A 125 24.13 -15.87 -2.36
CA VAL A 125 25.52 -16.31 -2.18
C VAL A 125 26.08 -15.64 -0.93
N GLY A 126 26.85 -16.38 -0.15
CA GLY A 126 27.47 -15.86 1.05
C GLY A 126 28.30 -16.90 1.78
N THR A 127 28.25 -16.87 3.11
CA THR A 127 28.95 -17.82 3.97
C THR A 127 28.06 -18.37 5.07
N TYR A 128 28.13 -19.69 5.28
CA TYR A 128 27.61 -20.38 6.46
C TYR A 128 28.61 -20.29 7.62
N CYS A 129 28.14 -19.94 8.81
CA CYS A 129 28.93 -19.92 10.04
C CYS A 129 28.68 -21.17 10.88
N SER A 130 29.71 -21.99 11.10
CA SER A 130 29.60 -23.24 11.84
C SER A 130 29.44 -23.07 13.35
N LYS A 131 29.68 -21.86 13.89
CA LYS A 131 29.58 -21.60 15.33
C LYS A 131 28.16 -21.35 15.79
N ASP A 132 27.33 -20.73 14.96
CA ASP A 132 25.95 -20.39 15.29
C ASP A 132 24.91 -21.08 14.38
N GLY A 133 25.34 -21.67 13.26
CA GLY A 133 24.48 -22.36 12.31
C GLY A 133 23.76 -21.42 11.35
N THR A 134 24.24 -20.19 11.19
CA THR A 134 23.59 -19.15 10.37
C THR A 134 24.21 -19.03 8.98
N VAL A 135 23.37 -18.90 7.96
CA VAL A 135 23.77 -18.45 6.61
C VAL A 135 23.75 -16.92 6.56
N TYR A 136 24.89 -16.31 6.26
CA TYR A 136 25.02 -14.87 6.01
C TYR A 136 25.26 -14.64 4.52
N GLY A 137 24.36 -13.94 3.84
CA GLY A 137 24.49 -13.74 2.41
C GLY A 137 23.67 -12.60 1.86
N LEU A 138 23.85 -12.37 0.57
CA LEU A 138 23.10 -11.39 -0.20
C LEU A 138 22.56 -12.03 -1.48
N VAL A 139 21.42 -11.53 -1.93
CA VAL A 139 20.80 -11.95 -3.17
C VAL A 139 21.68 -11.58 -4.37
N LYS A 140 22.01 -12.59 -5.17
CA LYS A 140 22.74 -12.52 -6.44
C LYS A 140 21.78 -12.59 -7.63
N GLY A 141 20.73 -13.41 -7.54
CA GLY A 141 19.76 -13.65 -8.62
C GLY A 141 18.33 -13.35 -8.18
N LEU A 142 17.52 -12.83 -9.10
CA LEU A 142 16.11 -12.53 -8.89
C LEU A 142 15.30 -12.97 -10.11
N GLY A 143 14.05 -13.35 -9.89
CA GLY A 143 13.16 -13.77 -10.96
C GLY A 143 11.78 -14.16 -10.45
N THR A 144 10.95 -14.67 -11.36
CA THR A 144 9.60 -15.15 -11.02
C THR A 144 9.26 -16.37 -11.85
N PHE A 145 8.38 -17.23 -11.36
CA PHE A 145 7.93 -18.41 -12.11
C PHE A 145 6.47 -18.74 -11.81
N ASP A 146 5.72 -19.18 -12.82
CA ASP A 146 4.29 -19.52 -12.72
C ASP A 146 4.08 -20.88 -12.02
N MET A 147 4.51 -20.96 -10.76
CA MET A 147 4.48 -22.16 -9.94
C MET A 147 4.16 -21.80 -8.49
N ASN A 148 3.35 -22.64 -7.84
CA ASN A 148 2.91 -22.43 -6.45
C ASN A 148 2.32 -23.71 -5.84
N GLY A 149 1.91 -23.64 -4.58
CA GLY A 149 1.20 -24.72 -3.90
C GLY A 149 2.03 -26.00 -3.74
N SER A 150 1.41 -27.15 -3.95
CA SER A 150 2.09 -28.45 -3.86
C SER A 150 3.18 -28.63 -4.93
N SER A 151 2.99 -28.06 -6.12
CA SER A 151 3.98 -28.14 -7.20
C SER A 151 5.28 -27.45 -6.83
N LEU A 152 5.20 -26.35 -6.07
CA LEU A 152 6.38 -25.66 -5.55
C LEU A 152 7.15 -26.53 -4.53
N ALA A 153 6.44 -27.24 -3.65
CA ALA A 153 7.07 -28.13 -2.67
C ALA A 153 7.75 -29.36 -3.29
N GLN A 154 7.42 -29.68 -4.54
CA GLN A 154 7.99 -30.79 -5.30
C GLN A 154 9.01 -30.33 -6.35
N ASP A 155 9.27 -29.02 -6.46
CA ASP A 155 10.19 -28.49 -7.46
C ASP A 155 11.63 -28.83 -7.12
N THR A 156 12.27 -29.58 -8.01
CA THR A 156 13.68 -29.95 -7.91
C THR A 156 14.62 -28.97 -8.64
N GLY A 157 14.06 -27.89 -9.19
CA GLY A 157 14.78 -26.96 -10.05
C GLY A 157 14.88 -27.42 -11.50
N SER A 158 15.39 -26.55 -12.37
CA SER A 158 15.70 -26.84 -13.78
C SER A 158 16.83 -25.92 -14.24
N THR A 159 17.62 -26.40 -15.20
CA THR A 159 18.67 -25.66 -15.90
C THR A 159 18.14 -24.79 -17.05
N ASP A 160 16.85 -24.94 -17.38
CA ASP A 160 16.16 -24.12 -18.37
C ASP A 160 15.85 -22.71 -17.84
N TYR A 161 15.64 -21.77 -18.78
CA TYR A 161 15.14 -20.45 -18.43
C TYR A 161 13.71 -20.55 -17.88
N ARG A 162 13.47 -19.87 -16.76
CA ARG A 162 12.18 -19.77 -16.08
C ARG A 162 11.72 -18.31 -16.06
N TRP A 163 10.43 -18.07 -16.21
CA TRP A 163 9.81 -16.75 -16.05
C TRP A 163 8.33 -16.88 -15.68
N SER A 164 7.69 -15.78 -15.28
CA SER A 164 6.24 -15.72 -15.01
C SER A 164 5.52 -14.83 -16.02
N TYR A 165 4.58 -15.40 -16.77
CA TYR A 165 3.65 -14.64 -17.60
C TYR A 165 2.67 -13.84 -16.75
N TRP A 166 2.26 -14.40 -15.61
CA TRP A 166 1.33 -13.76 -14.70
C TRP A 166 1.92 -12.49 -14.09
N TYR A 167 3.10 -12.58 -13.47
CA TYR A 167 3.81 -11.44 -12.90
C TYR A 167 4.08 -10.37 -13.95
N SER A 168 4.54 -10.78 -15.14
CA SER A 168 4.79 -9.86 -16.25
C SER A 168 3.54 -9.07 -16.63
N THR A 169 2.38 -9.72 -16.67
CA THR A 169 1.11 -9.08 -17.04
C THR A 169 0.58 -8.19 -15.92
N VAL A 170 0.40 -8.74 -14.71
CA VAL A 170 -0.16 -8.02 -13.56
C VAL A 170 0.75 -6.88 -13.12
N GLY A 171 2.06 -7.13 -13.06
CA GLY A 171 3.07 -6.12 -12.73
C GLY A 171 3.11 -4.98 -13.75
N MET A 172 2.97 -5.27 -15.05
CA MET A 172 2.89 -4.24 -16.08
C MET A 172 1.63 -3.38 -15.92
N VAL A 173 0.46 -4.00 -15.69
CA VAL A 173 -0.80 -3.26 -15.44
C VAL A 173 -0.65 -2.35 -14.22
N TRP A 174 -0.03 -2.85 -13.15
CA TRP A 174 0.20 -2.06 -11.94
C TRP A 174 1.16 -0.88 -12.16
N LEU A 175 2.24 -1.08 -12.90
CA LEU A 175 3.16 -0.01 -13.28
C LEU A 175 2.49 1.05 -14.14
N LEU A 176 1.73 0.63 -15.15
CA LEU A 176 0.96 1.54 -16.00
C LEU A 176 -0.04 2.35 -15.17
N TYR A 177 -0.75 1.70 -14.25
CA TYR A 177 -1.65 2.39 -13.34
C TYR A 177 -0.93 3.46 -12.51
N ARG A 178 0.21 3.13 -11.89
CA ARG A 178 0.99 4.12 -11.12
C ARG A 178 1.55 5.24 -11.98
N ALA A 179 1.97 4.96 -13.21
CA ALA A 179 2.38 5.99 -14.16
C ALA A 179 1.25 6.97 -14.46
N LEU A 180 0.02 6.45 -14.66
CA LEU A 180 -1.19 7.27 -14.85
C LEU A 180 -1.52 8.10 -13.60
N VAL A 181 -1.39 7.53 -12.40
CA VAL A 181 -1.56 8.25 -11.12
C VAL A 181 -0.54 9.38 -10.96
N LEU A 182 0.72 9.15 -11.32
CA LEU A 182 1.75 10.20 -11.30
C LEU A 182 1.46 11.30 -12.32
N ARG A 183 1.07 10.92 -13.54
CA ARG A 183 0.72 11.87 -14.61
C ARG A 183 -0.48 12.72 -14.20
N ARG A 184 -1.57 12.11 -13.71
CA ARG A 184 -2.77 12.86 -13.27
C ARG A 184 -2.42 13.80 -12.12
N SER A 185 -1.63 13.34 -11.14
CA SER A 185 -1.21 14.15 -10.00
C SER A 185 -0.36 15.34 -10.43
N TYR A 186 0.59 15.14 -11.34
CA TYR A 186 1.41 16.21 -11.92
C TYR A 186 0.55 17.27 -12.62
N ILE A 187 -0.40 16.85 -13.46
CA ILE A 187 -1.30 17.78 -14.18
C ILE A 187 -2.13 18.57 -13.17
N THR A 188 -2.71 17.92 -12.17
CA THR A 188 -3.52 18.60 -11.14
C THR A 188 -2.70 19.59 -10.33
N CYS A 189 -1.50 19.20 -9.89
CA CYS A 189 -0.58 20.10 -9.18
C CYS A 189 -0.19 21.30 -10.03
N LYS A 190 0.11 21.10 -11.32
CA LYS A 190 0.43 22.18 -12.25
C LYS A 190 -0.75 23.15 -12.45
N ARG A 191 -1.97 22.62 -12.61
CA ARG A 191 -3.19 23.45 -12.75
C ARG A 191 -3.49 24.22 -11.47
N TYR A 192 -3.32 23.60 -10.31
CA TYR A 192 -3.51 24.27 -9.03
C TYR A 192 -2.47 25.36 -8.82
N GLY A 193 -1.19 25.11 -9.11
CA GLY A 193 -0.13 26.11 -9.06
C GLY A 193 -0.40 27.31 -9.97
N ARG A 194 -0.76 27.07 -11.24
CA ARG A 194 -1.17 28.14 -12.17
C ARG A 194 -2.33 28.98 -11.64
N ARG A 195 -3.30 28.36 -10.96
CA ARG A 195 -4.42 29.08 -10.36
C ARG A 195 -3.97 29.95 -9.18
N CYS A 196 -3.04 29.46 -8.37
CA CYS A 196 -2.42 30.26 -7.32
C CYS A 196 -1.73 31.50 -7.91
N ASP A 197 -0.97 31.32 -8.99
CA ASP A 197 -0.31 32.44 -9.69
C ASP A 197 -1.32 33.46 -10.24
N GLN A 198 -2.39 32.98 -10.89
CA GLN A 198 -3.47 33.82 -11.44
C GLN A 198 -4.21 34.63 -10.37
N MET A 199 -4.40 34.05 -9.18
CA MET A 199 -5.08 34.70 -8.05
C MET A 199 -4.11 35.42 -7.10
N GLN A 200 -2.82 35.51 -7.45
CA GLN A 200 -1.76 36.09 -6.63
C GLN A 200 -1.66 35.49 -5.21
N GLU A 201 -1.96 34.20 -5.10
CA GLU A 201 -2.01 33.46 -3.84
C GLU A 201 -0.74 32.64 -3.63
N ARG A 202 -0.11 32.78 -2.46
CA ARG A 202 1.14 32.09 -2.14
C ARG A 202 0.87 30.87 -1.26
N LEU A 203 1.21 29.68 -1.76
CA LEU A 203 1.19 28.46 -0.95
C LEU A 203 2.49 28.27 -0.18
N ARG A 204 2.37 28.12 1.15
CA ARG A 204 3.48 27.68 2.00
C ARG A 204 3.78 26.20 1.76
N ARG A 205 5.01 25.78 2.11
CA ARG A 205 5.50 24.39 1.92
C ARG A 205 4.57 23.33 2.49
N LYS A 206 4.08 23.49 3.74
CA LYS A 206 3.20 22.50 4.40
C LYS A 206 1.88 22.27 3.61
N PRO A 207 1.05 23.29 3.33
CA PRO A 207 -0.16 23.10 2.53
C PRO A 207 0.12 22.55 1.13
N ALA A 208 1.23 22.95 0.48
CA ALA A 208 1.60 22.42 -0.83
C ALA A 208 1.93 20.92 -0.78
N THR A 209 2.69 20.46 0.22
CA THR A 209 2.99 19.03 0.40
C THR A 209 1.72 18.22 0.64
N ILE A 210 0.78 18.73 1.44
CA ILE A 210 -0.51 18.07 1.69
C ILE A 210 -1.32 17.93 0.40
N PHE A 211 -1.40 19.01 -0.40
CA PHE A 211 -2.10 18.97 -1.67
C PHE A 211 -1.50 17.92 -2.63
N VAL A 212 -0.17 17.89 -2.75
CA VAL A 212 0.52 16.88 -3.58
C VAL A 212 0.26 15.46 -3.07
N HIS A 213 0.34 15.24 -1.75
CA HIS A 213 0.13 13.93 -1.15
C HIS A 213 -1.29 13.41 -1.37
N GLU A 214 -2.31 14.27 -1.23
CA GLU A 214 -3.71 13.92 -1.53
C GLU A 214 -3.87 13.48 -3.00
N ASN A 215 -3.25 14.19 -3.94
CA ASN A 215 -3.33 13.89 -5.37
C ASN A 215 -2.56 12.63 -5.79
N LEU A 216 -1.61 12.17 -4.97
CA LEU A 216 -0.83 10.94 -5.20
C LEU A 216 -1.54 9.68 -4.69
N ARG A 217 -2.68 9.81 -4.00
CA ARG A 217 -3.42 8.64 -3.52
C ARG A 217 -3.84 7.72 -4.67
N LEU A 218 -3.93 6.43 -4.35
CA LEU A 218 -4.33 5.40 -5.30
C LEU A 218 -5.85 5.39 -5.55
N SER A 219 -6.65 5.79 -4.57
CA SER A 219 -8.10 5.95 -4.72
C SER A 219 -8.45 7.26 -5.41
N ALA A 220 -9.55 7.27 -6.18
CA ALA A 220 -10.02 8.46 -6.90
C ALA A 220 -11.52 8.70 -6.64
N HIS A 221 -11.97 9.92 -6.94
CA HIS A 221 -13.34 10.34 -6.69
C HIS A 221 -14.33 9.47 -7.48
N GLY A 222 -15.40 9.01 -6.83
CA GLY A 222 -16.41 8.16 -7.47
C GLY A 222 -16.00 6.70 -7.68
N ALA A 223 -14.85 6.28 -7.12
CA ALA A 223 -14.49 4.86 -7.02
C ALA A 223 -15.63 4.03 -6.42
N ASN A 224 -16.01 2.93 -7.07
CA ASN A 224 -16.91 1.94 -6.49
C ASN A 224 -16.12 0.87 -5.69
N ASN A 225 -16.80 0.02 -4.94
CA ASN A 225 -16.13 -0.99 -4.11
C ASN A 225 -15.41 -2.05 -4.93
N PHE A 226 -15.92 -2.43 -6.09
CA PHE A 226 -15.24 -3.38 -6.98
C PHE A 226 -13.87 -2.84 -7.42
N GLN A 227 -13.84 -1.59 -7.86
CA GLN A 227 -12.60 -0.92 -8.26
C GLN A 227 -11.63 -0.79 -7.06
N ARG A 228 -12.12 -0.46 -5.86
CA ARG A 228 -11.30 -0.43 -4.65
C ARG A 228 -10.72 -1.80 -4.30
N VAL A 229 -11.48 -2.88 -4.47
CA VAL A 229 -11.00 -4.26 -4.28
C VAL A 229 -9.91 -4.60 -5.31
N LEU A 230 -10.09 -4.23 -6.58
CA LEU A 230 -9.07 -4.42 -7.61
C LEU A 230 -7.78 -3.66 -7.28
N LEU A 231 -7.89 -2.41 -6.79
CA LEU A 231 -6.71 -1.65 -6.33
C LEU A 231 -6.05 -2.28 -5.11
N LEU A 232 -6.84 -2.77 -4.16
CA LEU A 232 -6.33 -3.43 -2.97
C LEU A 232 -5.53 -4.67 -3.36
N TYR A 233 -6.05 -5.47 -4.30
CA TYR A 233 -5.34 -6.60 -4.87
C TYR A 233 -4.00 -6.18 -5.50
N MET A 234 -4.00 -5.22 -6.44
CA MET A 234 -2.76 -4.75 -7.07
C MET A 234 -1.78 -4.12 -6.06
N LEU A 235 -2.28 -3.50 -4.99
CA LEU A 235 -1.45 -2.93 -3.93
C LEU A 235 -0.78 -4.02 -3.09
N VAL A 236 -1.47 -5.14 -2.81
CA VAL A 236 -0.89 -6.31 -2.14
C VAL A 236 0.17 -6.96 -3.03
N GLU A 237 -0.07 -7.10 -4.33
CA GLU A 237 0.95 -7.58 -5.30
C GLU A 237 2.20 -6.69 -5.31
N GLY A 238 1.99 -5.36 -5.27
CA GLY A 238 3.08 -4.39 -5.13
C GLY A 238 3.82 -4.47 -3.78
N LEU A 239 3.11 -4.75 -2.69
CA LEU A 239 3.68 -4.95 -1.35
C LEU A 239 4.64 -6.15 -1.34
N MET A 240 4.22 -7.28 -1.92
CA MET A 240 5.05 -8.48 -2.00
C MET A 240 6.31 -8.22 -2.83
N SER A 241 6.18 -7.55 -3.98
CA SER A 241 7.34 -7.16 -4.80
C SER A 241 8.34 -6.27 -4.04
N ASP A 242 7.85 -5.30 -3.26
CA ASP A 242 8.70 -4.42 -2.44
C ASP A 242 9.37 -5.21 -1.29
N LEU A 243 8.69 -6.23 -0.72
CA LEU A 243 9.23 -7.09 0.33
C LEU A 243 10.38 -7.98 -0.18
N PHE A 244 10.26 -8.62 -1.35
CA PHE A 244 11.36 -9.42 -1.91
C PHE A 244 12.54 -8.56 -2.31
N LEU A 245 12.27 -7.39 -2.87
CA LEU A 245 13.32 -6.45 -3.22
C LEU A 245 14.10 -5.96 -1.98
N LEU A 246 13.40 -5.81 -0.85
CA LEU A 246 14.01 -5.51 0.45
C LEU A 246 15.10 -6.52 0.77
N VAL A 247 14.79 -7.80 0.61
CA VAL A 247 15.71 -8.93 0.83
C VAL A 247 16.89 -8.88 -0.15
N ALA A 248 16.66 -8.34 -1.35
CA ALA A 248 17.64 -8.26 -2.40
C ALA A 248 18.49 -6.98 -2.46
N THR A 249 18.34 -6.06 -1.50
CA THR A 249 19.13 -4.83 -1.50
C THR A 249 19.74 -4.50 -0.13
N GLU A 250 20.94 -3.92 -0.17
CA GLU A 250 21.64 -3.43 1.01
C GLU A 250 21.81 -1.90 0.97
N GLY A 251 22.15 -1.34 2.12
CA GLY A 251 22.50 0.07 2.26
C GLY A 251 21.34 1.04 2.04
N VAL A 252 21.60 2.17 1.37
CA VAL A 252 20.63 3.26 1.21
C VAL A 252 19.41 2.85 0.39
N PHE A 253 19.56 1.93 -0.57
CA PHE A 253 18.44 1.45 -1.38
C PHE A 253 17.45 0.62 -0.57
N ALA A 254 17.92 -0.17 0.41
CA ALA A 254 17.06 -0.90 1.34
C ALA A 254 16.17 0.07 2.13
N TRP A 255 16.73 1.19 2.61
CA TRP A 255 15.97 2.23 3.32
C TRP A 255 14.87 2.86 2.46
N VAL A 256 15.14 3.13 1.18
CA VAL A 256 14.11 3.67 0.27
C VAL A 256 12.99 2.65 0.06
N GLN A 257 13.30 1.36 0.06
CA GLN A 257 12.30 0.29 -0.05
C GLN A 257 11.47 0.12 1.22
N TYR A 258 12.08 0.22 2.41
CA TYR A 258 11.34 0.29 3.67
C TYR A 258 10.32 1.45 3.67
N ILE A 259 10.70 2.61 3.12
CA ILE A 259 9.79 3.76 2.95
C ILE A 259 8.66 3.42 1.96
N SER A 260 8.97 2.81 0.82
CA SER A 260 7.97 2.37 -0.17
C SER A 260 6.99 1.37 0.44
N LEU A 261 7.50 0.40 1.19
CA LEU A 261 6.72 -0.62 1.88
C LEU A 261 5.79 -0.01 2.93
N GLY A 262 6.28 0.93 3.74
CA GLY A 262 5.47 1.70 4.68
C GLY A 262 4.36 2.51 4.00
N TYR A 263 4.65 3.12 2.85
CA TYR A 263 3.65 3.84 2.03
C TYR A 263 2.58 2.90 1.47
N ASN A 264 2.97 1.73 0.96
CA ASN A 264 2.02 0.74 0.45
C ASN A 264 1.13 0.19 1.57
N LEU A 265 1.70 -0.11 2.75
CA LEU A 265 0.96 -0.57 3.92
C LEU A 265 -0.04 0.49 4.42
N SER A 266 0.36 1.77 4.43
CA SER A 266 -0.52 2.92 4.67
C SER A 266 -1.68 2.97 3.66
N GLY A 267 -1.38 2.71 2.37
CA GLY A 267 -2.38 2.59 1.32
C GLY A 267 -3.37 1.44 1.53
N VAL A 268 -2.90 0.27 1.99
CA VAL A 268 -3.75 -0.89 2.31
C VAL A 268 -4.73 -0.53 3.43
N LEU A 269 -4.23 0.07 4.51
CA LEU A 269 -5.05 0.52 5.63
C LEU A 269 -6.11 1.54 5.19
N LEU A 270 -5.71 2.52 4.38
CA LEU A 270 -6.62 3.55 3.89
C LEU A 270 -7.70 2.98 2.96
N LEU A 271 -7.33 2.20 1.94
CA LEU A 271 -8.28 1.58 1.01
C LEU A 271 -9.25 0.64 1.73
N SER A 272 -8.77 -0.11 2.71
CA SER A 272 -9.59 -0.99 3.53
C SER A 272 -10.62 -0.19 4.33
N PHE A 273 -10.19 0.93 4.93
CA PHE A 273 -11.12 1.81 5.64
C PHE A 273 -12.12 2.48 4.70
N GLU A 274 -11.69 2.94 3.53
CA GLU A 274 -12.59 3.52 2.51
C GLU A 274 -13.66 2.52 2.03
N LEU A 275 -13.30 1.24 1.88
CA LEU A 275 -14.25 0.17 1.57
C LEU A 275 -15.32 0.04 2.64
N VAL A 276 -14.91 -0.04 3.92
CA VAL A 276 -15.83 -0.14 5.07
C VAL A 276 -16.68 1.11 5.19
N GLU A 277 -16.11 2.29 4.98
CA GLU A 277 -16.82 3.56 5.04
C GLU A 277 -17.92 3.62 3.95
N ASN A 278 -17.62 3.14 2.74
CA ASN A 278 -18.57 3.15 1.63
C ASN A 278 -19.71 2.13 1.80
N LEU A 279 -19.56 1.14 2.69
CA LEU A 279 -20.65 0.24 3.06
C LEU A 279 -21.68 0.91 4.00
N GLY A 280 -21.38 2.08 4.56
CA GLY A 280 -22.31 2.81 5.44
C GLY A 280 -22.49 2.18 6.83
N CYS A 281 -21.66 1.21 7.21
CA CYS A 281 -21.83 0.44 8.44
C CYS A 281 -21.36 1.18 9.72
N ILE A 282 -20.71 2.35 9.60
CA ILE A 282 -20.13 3.08 10.73
C ILE A 282 -20.93 4.35 11.01
N ARG A 283 -21.33 4.54 12.28
CA ARG A 283 -21.97 5.79 12.74
C ARG A 283 -21.02 6.99 12.57
N GLU A 284 -21.56 8.13 12.15
CA GLU A 284 -20.81 9.36 11.86
C GLU A 284 -19.79 9.76 12.94
N ARG A 285 -20.20 9.76 14.21
CA ARG A 285 -19.31 10.11 15.33
C ARG A 285 -18.09 9.18 15.42
N THR A 286 -18.30 7.88 15.20
CA THR A 286 -17.23 6.87 15.20
C THR A 286 -16.36 6.99 13.95
N ARG A 287 -16.97 7.28 12.79
CA ARG A 287 -16.29 7.52 11.52
C ARG A 287 -15.30 8.68 11.64
N LEU A 288 -15.76 9.82 12.17
CA LEU A 288 -14.91 11.00 12.41
C LEU A 288 -13.80 10.73 13.42
N PHE A 289 -14.12 10.03 14.51
CA PHE A 289 -13.13 9.63 15.51
C PHE A 289 -12.00 8.80 14.89
N ILE A 290 -12.34 7.75 14.14
CA ILE A 290 -11.36 6.90 13.45
C ILE A 290 -10.56 7.73 12.44
N LYS A 291 -11.21 8.53 11.59
CA LYS A 291 -10.54 9.39 10.60
C LYS A 291 -9.53 10.34 11.23
N ARG A 292 -9.92 11.07 12.27
CA ARG A 292 -9.03 12.05 12.91
C ARG A 292 -7.91 11.40 13.71
N LEU A 293 -8.14 10.21 14.28
CA LEU A 293 -7.13 9.50 15.06
C LEU A 293 -6.11 8.77 14.17
N LEU A 294 -6.58 8.07 13.14
CA LEU A 294 -5.78 7.11 12.37
C LEU A 294 -5.45 7.60 10.95
N PHE A 295 -6.26 8.49 10.40
CA PHE A 295 -6.14 8.98 9.01
C PHE A 295 -5.94 10.49 8.99
N SER A 296 -4.97 10.97 9.77
CA SER A 296 -4.52 12.37 9.72
C SER A 296 -3.13 12.50 9.12
N TYR A 297 -2.87 13.62 8.45
CA TYR A 297 -1.57 13.90 7.83
C TYR A 297 -0.42 13.89 8.84
N GLU A 298 -0.66 14.47 10.02
CA GLU A 298 0.34 14.54 11.09
C GLU A 298 0.69 13.16 11.68
N SER A 299 -0.27 12.23 11.75
CA SER A 299 -0.03 10.89 12.28
C SER A 299 0.50 9.92 11.23
N SER A 300 -0.03 9.97 9.99
CA SER A 300 0.36 9.05 8.91
C SER A 300 1.84 9.13 8.56
N LEU A 301 2.38 10.36 8.41
CA LEU A 301 3.79 10.55 8.04
C LEU A 301 4.73 9.95 9.09
N LEU A 302 4.46 10.18 10.38
CA LEU A 302 5.27 9.62 11.46
C LEU A 302 5.09 8.09 11.55
N GLY A 303 3.86 7.62 11.39
CA GLY A 303 3.55 6.19 11.33
C GLY A 303 4.35 5.47 10.25
N GLU A 304 4.35 6.01 9.03
CA GLU A 304 5.11 5.47 7.89
C GLU A 304 6.63 5.49 8.16
N LEU A 305 7.16 6.59 8.68
CA LEU A 305 8.59 6.73 8.96
C LEU A 305 9.07 5.77 10.06
N LEU A 306 8.38 5.71 11.20
CA LEU A 306 8.76 4.81 12.29
C LEU A 306 8.55 3.35 11.91
N SER A 307 7.53 3.05 11.11
CA SER A 307 7.35 1.70 10.57
C SER A 307 8.51 1.31 9.69
N ALA A 308 8.94 2.17 8.77
CA ALA A 308 10.13 1.91 7.95
C ALA A 308 11.39 1.64 8.78
N MET A 309 11.57 2.33 9.91
CA MET A 309 12.73 2.14 10.80
C MET A 309 12.65 0.88 11.68
N CYS A 310 11.47 0.57 12.22
CA CYS A 310 11.31 -0.54 13.17
C CYS A 310 11.05 -1.89 12.47
N LEU A 311 10.64 -1.87 11.20
CA LEU A 311 10.23 -3.07 10.47
C LEU A 311 11.26 -4.22 10.47
N PRO A 312 12.57 -4.01 10.19
CA PRO A 312 13.53 -5.11 10.20
C PRO A 312 13.62 -5.80 11.57
N TYR A 313 13.55 -5.01 12.65
CA TYR A 313 13.58 -5.53 14.02
C TYR A 313 12.30 -6.29 14.36
N CYS A 314 11.14 -5.77 13.98
CA CYS A 314 9.86 -6.45 14.17
C CYS A 314 9.82 -7.79 13.43
N LEU A 315 10.22 -7.82 12.15
CA LEU A 315 10.25 -9.06 11.35
C LEU A 315 11.22 -10.08 11.94
N THR A 316 12.43 -9.65 12.30
CA THR A 316 13.42 -10.51 12.97
C THR A 316 12.90 -11.08 14.29
N SER A 317 12.25 -10.25 15.12
CA SER A 317 11.68 -10.69 16.39
C SER A 317 10.54 -11.69 16.20
N LEU A 318 9.69 -11.47 15.19
CA LEU A 318 8.58 -12.37 14.87
C LEU A 318 9.11 -13.71 14.35
N ASN A 319 10.10 -13.71 13.46
CA ASN A 319 10.72 -14.94 12.97
C ASN A 319 11.39 -15.72 14.09
N ARG A 320 12.03 -15.05 15.06
CA ARG A 320 12.68 -15.71 16.21
C ARG A 320 11.72 -16.15 17.32
N SER A 321 10.43 -15.81 17.24
CA SER A 321 9.40 -16.27 18.16
C SER A 321 9.10 -17.76 17.99
N ASP A 322 8.09 -18.27 18.69
CA ASP A 322 7.62 -19.67 18.57
C ASP A 322 7.21 -20.06 17.14
N LEU A 323 7.00 -19.08 16.26
CA LEU A 323 6.82 -19.31 14.82
C LEU A 323 7.93 -20.19 14.22
N LYS A 324 9.18 -20.11 14.71
CA LYS A 324 10.29 -20.96 14.24
C LYS A 324 10.03 -22.46 14.37
N HIS A 325 9.11 -22.87 15.25
CA HIS A 325 8.73 -24.26 15.47
C HIS A 325 7.47 -24.68 14.73
N SER A 326 7.03 -23.91 13.72
CA SER A 326 5.79 -24.20 12.99
C SER A 326 5.91 -25.20 11.84
N GLY A 327 7.10 -25.77 11.61
CA GLY A 327 7.35 -26.81 10.59
C GLY A 327 6.38 -28.00 10.65
N PRO A 328 6.18 -28.65 11.81
CA PRO A 328 5.24 -29.77 11.94
C PRO A 328 3.80 -29.39 11.59
N THR A 329 3.35 -28.20 11.99
CA THR A 329 2.01 -27.71 11.67
C THR A 329 1.85 -27.41 10.18
N ALA A 330 2.87 -26.80 9.56
CA ALA A 330 2.87 -26.53 8.13
C ALA A 330 2.85 -27.84 7.32
N ASN A 331 3.60 -28.86 7.74
CA ASN A 331 3.56 -30.17 7.09
C ASN A 331 2.19 -30.85 7.24
N ALA A 332 1.55 -30.73 8.41
CA ALA A 332 0.23 -31.33 8.65
C ALA A 332 -0.91 -30.67 7.85
N VAL A 333 -0.86 -29.35 7.64
CA VAL A 333 -1.96 -28.59 6.98
C VAL A 333 -1.67 -28.28 5.51
N SER A 334 -0.40 -28.30 5.09
CA SER A 334 0.19 -27.75 3.86
C SER A 334 0.89 -26.41 4.08
N TYR A 335 2.13 -26.32 3.61
CA TYR A 335 2.94 -25.10 3.56
C TYR A 335 2.19 -23.94 2.89
N TYR A 336 1.41 -24.23 1.85
CA TYR A 336 0.63 -23.22 1.12
C TYR A 336 -0.43 -22.54 2.00
N VAL A 337 -1.23 -23.33 2.73
CA VAL A 337 -2.27 -22.80 3.64
C VAL A 337 -1.63 -22.16 4.86
N TRP A 338 -0.58 -22.78 5.42
CA TRP A 338 0.11 -22.23 6.57
C TRP A 338 0.78 -20.89 6.28
N SER A 339 1.28 -20.69 5.07
CA SER A 339 1.80 -19.39 4.64
C SER A 339 0.76 -18.28 4.63
N LEU A 340 -0.51 -18.57 4.32
CA LEU A 340 -1.58 -17.57 4.43
C LEU A 340 -1.76 -17.12 5.89
N VAL A 341 -1.74 -18.06 6.83
CA VAL A 341 -1.84 -17.77 8.27
C VAL A 341 -0.61 -16.99 8.73
N GLY A 342 0.58 -17.42 8.32
CA GLY A 342 1.84 -16.73 8.57
C GLY A 342 1.81 -15.29 8.10
N HIS A 343 1.62 -15.06 6.79
CA HIS A 343 1.51 -13.73 6.20
C HIS A 343 0.43 -12.87 6.86
N GLY A 344 -0.74 -13.44 7.15
CA GLY A 344 -1.82 -12.77 7.86
C GLY A 344 -1.37 -12.27 9.23
N PHE A 345 -0.68 -13.12 10.00
CA PHE A 345 -0.12 -12.74 11.30
C PHE A 345 0.93 -11.63 11.18
N PHE A 346 1.89 -11.73 10.25
CA PHE A 346 2.88 -10.69 10.00
C PHE A 346 2.21 -9.36 9.64
N VAL A 347 1.32 -9.35 8.65
CA VAL A 347 0.62 -8.15 8.20
C VAL A 347 -0.19 -7.52 9.34
N LEU A 348 -0.89 -8.32 10.14
CA LEU A 348 -1.66 -7.81 11.29
C LEU A 348 -0.78 -7.16 12.35
N VAL A 349 0.37 -7.75 12.69
CA VAL A 349 1.31 -7.15 13.65
C VAL A 349 1.87 -5.84 13.11
N LEU A 350 2.23 -5.79 11.83
CA LEU A 350 2.75 -4.57 11.20
C LEU A 350 1.70 -3.46 11.11
N ILE A 351 0.47 -3.80 10.73
CA ILE A 351 -0.66 -2.86 10.74
C ILE A 351 -0.91 -2.39 12.18
N GLY A 352 -0.93 -3.29 13.17
CA GLY A 352 -1.10 -2.96 14.58
C GLY A 352 -0.05 -1.97 15.09
N PHE A 353 1.21 -2.15 14.69
CA PHE A 353 2.30 -1.23 15.00
C PHE A 353 2.07 0.15 14.38
N VAL A 354 1.80 0.22 13.06
CA VAL A 354 1.52 1.50 12.35
C VAL A 354 0.37 2.23 13.03
N MET A 355 -0.71 1.51 13.34
CA MET A 355 -1.91 2.06 13.98
C MET A 355 -1.58 2.61 15.36
N SER A 356 -0.82 1.87 16.17
CA SER A 356 -0.39 2.31 17.51
C SER A 356 0.41 3.61 17.45
N VAL A 357 1.38 3.70 16.54
CA VAL A 357 2.17 4.92 16.33
C VAL A 357 1.27 6.09 15.93
N ARG A 358 0.31 5.85 15.03
CA ARG A 358 -0.62 6.90 14.57
C ARG A 358 -1.53 7.40 15.68
N VAL A 359 -2.10 6.49 16.48
CA VAL A 359 -2.92 6.83 17.65
C VAL A 359 -2.11 7.68 18.63
N LEU A 360 -0.94 7.20 19.05
CA LEU A 360 -0.07 7.91 19.97
C LEU A 360 0.26 9.31 19.44
N ARG A 361 0.64 9.42 18.17
CA ARG A 361 0.95 10.71 17.55
C ARG A 361 -0.25 11.66 17.53
N ALA A 362 -1.41 11.19 17.11
CA ALA A 362 -2.61 12.01 17.04
C ALA A 362 -3.02 12.51 18.44
N VAL A 363 -3.03 11.62 19.44
CA VAL A 363 -3.34 11.93 20.85
C VAL A 363 -2.35 12.95 21.42
N SER A 364 -1.05 12.71 21.27
CA SER A 364 -0.01 13.66 21.73
C SER A 364 -0.10 14.99 21.01
N TYR A 365 -0.41 14.99 19.70
CA TYR A 365 -0.54 16.22 18.91
C TYR A 365 -1.73 17.06 19.36
N VAL A 366 -2.91 16.44 19.53
CA VAL A 366 -4.10 17.15 20.01
C VAL A 366 -3.88 17.68 21.43
N ARG A 367 -3.28 16.87 22.31
CA ARG A 367 -2.93 17.30 23.66
C ARG A 367 -2.00 18.51 23.68
N TRP A 368 -0.98 18.49 22.84
CA TRP A 368 -0.02 19.60 22.72
C TRP A 368 -0.67 20.87 22.15
N ARG A 369 -1.47 20.73 21.09
CA ARG A 369 -1.96 21.88 20.33
C ARG A 369 -3.23 22.50 20.90
N TYR A 370 -4.12 21.67 21.43
CA TYR A 370 -5.47 22.03 21.87
C TYR A 370 -5.70 21.72 23.36
N GLY A 371 -4.66 21.36 24.12
CA GLY A 371 -4.76 21.04 25.54
C GLY A 371 -5.67 19.84 25.79
N HIS A 372 -6.62 19.97 26.71
CA HIS A 372 -7.58 18.91 27.04
C HIS A 372 -8.81 18.86 26.12
N ALA A 373 -8.80 19.55 24.97
CA ALA A 373 -9.92 19.57 24.03
C ALA A 373 -10.01 18.29 23.18
N TRP A 374 -10.22 17.14 23.84
CA TRP A 374 -10.45 15.82 23.22
C TRP A 374 -11.68 15.79 22.32
N ALA A 375 -12.59 16.75 22.49
CA ALA A 375 -13.70 16.99 21.58
C ALA A 375 -13.24 17.15 20.12
N THR A 376 -11.99 17.56 19.87
CA THR A 376 -11.42 17.66 18.52
C THR A 376 -11.52 16.34 17.74
N PHE A 377 -11.52 15.18 18.39
CA PHE A 377 -11.68 13.89 17.70
C PHE A 377 -13.12 13.55 17.33
N THR A 378 -14.12 14.14 17.99
CA THR A 378 -15.54 13.71 17.83
C THR A 378 -16.50 14.83 17.45
N ALA A 379 -16.10 16.10 17.60
CA ALA A 379 -16.94 17.24 17.32
C ALA A 379 -17.30 17.31 15.82
N PRO A 380 -18.56 17.60 15.48
CA PRO A 380 -18.99 17.70 14.09
C PRO A 380 -18.28 18.87 13.39
N CYS A 381 -18.02 18.71 12.10
CA CYS A 381 -17.53 19.76 11.23
C CYS A 381 -18.23 19.63 9.87
N SER A 382 -18.95 20.66 9.45
CA SER A 382 -19.75 20.69 8.23
C SER A 382 -18.91 20.46 6.96
N VAL A 383 -17.64 20.89 6.97
CA VAL A 383 -16.66 20.60 5.92
C VAL A 383 -16.29 19.12 5.87
N ASP A 384 -16.08 18.46 7.02
CA ASP A 384 -15.80 17.00 7.05
C ASP A 384 -16.99 16.21 6.50
N ASN A 385 -18.22 16.64 6.82
CA ASN A 385 -19.45 16.04 6.31
C ASN A 385 -19.59 16.24 4.80
N THR A 386 -19.31 17.46 4.31
CA THR A 386 -19.38 17.81 2.88
C THR A 386 -18.30 17.09 2.06
N LEU A 387 -17.09 16.98 2.60
CA LEU A 387 -16.05 16.14 2.02
C LEU A 387 -16.49 14.68 2.02
N GLY A 388 -17.20 14.20 3.04
CA GLY A 388 -17.90 12.91 3.02
C GLY A 388 -17.01 11.75 2.54
N MET A 389 -17.45 11.06 1.49
CA MET A 389 -16.76 9.96 0.80
C MET A 389 -15.76 10.42 -0.27
N ARG A 390 -15.47 11.72 -0.37
CA ARG A 390 -14.46 12.30 -1.28
C ARG A 390 -13.03 12.08 -0.76
N ASN A 391 -12.90 11.16 0.21
CA ASN A 391 -11.71 10.45 0.67
C ASN A 391 -10.48 11.30 0.89
N LYS A 392 -10.65 12.44 1.57
CA LYS A 392 -9.52 13.22 2.10
C LYS A 392 -9.15 12.78 3.51
N MET A 393 -7.87 12.68 3.79
CA MET A 393 -7.36 12.56 5.16
C MET A 393 -7.58 13.86 5.92
N MET A 394 -7.68 13.73 7.24
CA MET A 394 -7.91 14.86 8.14
C MET A 394 -6.62 15.63 8.41
N MET A 395 -6.72 16.94 8.61
CA MET A 395 -5.58 17.77 8.99
C MET A 395 -5.78 18.28 10.42
N LEU A 396 -5.23 17.57 11.42
CA LEU A 396 -5.48 17.87 12.83
C LEU A 396 -5.03 19.29 13.18
N GLY A 397 -3.86 19.73 12.69
CA GLY A 397 -3.38 21.10 12.92
C GLY A 397 -4.13 22.18 12.12
N GLY A 398 -4.97 21.74 11.18
CA GLY A 398 -5.80 22.57 10.34
C GLY A 398 -7.05 23.08 11.04
N TYR A 399 -7.45 22.48 12.17
CA TYR A 399 -8.63 22.92 12.90
C TYR A 399 -8.38 24.18 13.77
N CYS A 400 -9.42 24.97 13.99
CA CYS A 400 -9.55 25.99 15.02
C CYS A 400 -10.89 25.82 15.75
N TRP A 401 -10.94 26.34 16.98
CA TRP A 401 -12.17 26.46 17.75
C TRP A 401 -12.59 27.93 17.76
N GLU A 402 -13.79 28.22 17.28
CA GLU A 402 -14.43 29.55 17.34
C GLU A 402 -15.85 29.34 17.86
N ASP A 403 -16.29 30.10 18.86
CA ASP A 403 -17.63 30.01 19.47
C ASP A 403 -18.09 28.59 19.84
N GLY A 404 -17.16 27.77 20.36
CA GLY A 404 -17.44 26.37 20.74
C GLY A 404 -17.62 25.41 19.56
N MET A 405 -17.37 25.88 18.34
CA MET A 405 -17.50 25.12 17.10
C MET A 405 -16.13 24.75 16.54
N LEU A 406 -16.04 23.57 15.92
CA LEU A 406 -14.81 23.11 15.27
C LEU A 406 -14.82 23.49 13.79
N LEU A 407 -13.89 24.34 13.36
CA LEU A 407 -13.75 24.80 11.98
C LEU A 407 -12.38 24.45 11.40
N TYR A 408 -12.27 24.40 10.08
CA TYR A 408 -11.00 24.41 9.39
C TYR A 408 -10.54 25.84 9.12
N LYS A 409 -9.26 26.08 9.37
CA LYS A 409 -8.57 27.30 8.96
C LYS A 409 -8.48 27.37 7.44
N ARG A 410 -8.40 28.60 6.95
CA ARG A 410 -8.22 28.95 5.53
C ARG A 410 -7.06 28.20 4.88
N GLU A 411 -5.93 28.11 5.57
CA GLU A 411 -4.73 27.44 5.08
C GLU A 411 -4.94 25.93 4.91
N ALA A 412 -5.79 25.31 5.75
CA ALA A 412 -6.14 23.90 5.63
C ALA A 412 -7.10 23.65 4.46
N LEU A 413 -8.08 24.53 4.27
CA LEU A 413 -8.98 24.49 3.11
C LEU A 413 -8.19 24.64 1.80
N LYS A 414 -7.22 25.56 1.77
CA LYS A 414 -6.23 25.70 0.69
C LYS A 414 -5.34 24.45 0.55
N ALA A 415 -4.93 23.81 1.64
CA ALA A 415 -4.16 22.55 1.58
C ALA A 415 -4.94 21.43 0.89
N PHE A 416 -6.26 21.37 1.15
CA PHE A 416 -7.15 20.44 0.49
C PHE A 416 -7.46 20.83 -0.96
N GLY A 417 -7.10 22.04 -1.41
CA GLY A 417 -7.48 22.56 -2.73
C GLY A 417 -8.98 22.83 -2.85
N LEU A 418 -9.62 23.19 -1.75
CA LEU A 418 -10.98 23.68 -1.75
C LEU A 418 -11.00 25.13 -2.20
N LEU A 419 -11.98 25.44 -3.05
CA LEU A 419 -12.22 26.75 -3.64
C LEU A 419 -13.67 27.16 -3.34
N THR A 420 -13.97 28.43 -3.55
CA THR A 420 -15.33 28.97 -3.52
C THR A 420 -15.74 29.37 -4.93
N LEU A 421 -17.02 29.20 -5.26
CA LEU A 421 -17.65 29.74 -6.46
C LEU A 421 -18.76 30.68 -6.01
N ASN A 422 -18.67 31.93 -6.46
CA ASN A 422 -19.74 32.90 -6.32
C ASN A 422 -20.49 32.98 -7.64
N GLU A 423 -21.74 32.54 -7.64
CA GLU A 423 -22.63 32.67 -8.79
C GLU A 423 -23.27 34.06 -8.80
N ASP A 424 -23.73 34.49 -9.98
CA ASP A 424 -24.27 35.83 -10.20
C ASP A 424 -25.56 36.11 -9.41
N ASP A 425 -26.24 35.04 -8.95
CA ASP A 425 -27.42 35.09 -8.08
C ASP A 425 -27.09 35.31 -6.59
N GLY A 426 -25.80 35.46 -6.26
CA GLY A 426 -25.31 35.65 -4.89
C GLY A 426 -25.10 34.34 -4.12
N GLY A 427 -25.31 33.18 -4.74
CA GLY A 427 -25.01 31.88 -4.15
C GLY A 427 -23.50 31.64 -4.01
N GLU A 428 -23.06 31.29 -2.80
CA GLU A 428 -21.69 30.86 -2.53
C GLU A 428 -21.62 29.34 -2.39
N PHE A 429 -20.72 28.71 -3.15
CA PHE A 429 -20.61 27.26 -3.21
C PHE A 429 -19.18 26.80 -2.93
N LEU A 430 -19.05 25.67 -2.22
CA LEU A 430 -17.78 25.00 -2.02
C LEU A 430 -17.46 24.16 -3.25
N VAL A 431 -16.27 24.38 -3.81
CA VAL A 431 -15.80 23.74 -5.04
C VAL A 431 -14.57 22.89 -4.75
N LEU A 432 -14.53 21.75 -5.42
CA LEU A 432 -13.40 20.83 -5.41
C LEU A 432 -13.07 20.39 -6.84
N ARG A 433 -11.79 20.19 -7.10
CA ARG A 433 -11.34 19.51 -8.32
C ARG A 433 -11.58 18.01 -8.23
N LYS A 434 -12.43 17.49 -9.10
CA LYS A 434 -12.71 16.07 -9.29
C LYS A 434 -11.52 15.38 -9.94
N LEU A 435 -11.07 14.30 -9.32
CA LEU A 435 -10.00 13.44 -9.83
C LEU A 435 -10.60 12.12 -10.27
N ASN A 436 -10.44 11.77 -11.54
CA ASN A 436 -10.81 10.46 -12.04
C ASN A 436 -9.63 9.48 -11.95
N TRP A 437 -9.91 8.21 -12.18
CA TRP A 437 -8.95 7.11 -12.07
C TRP A 437 -7.75 7.26 -13.01
N CYS A 438 -7.98 7.44 -14.30
CA CYS A 438 -6.89 7.49 -15.28
C CYS A 438 -6.78 8.84 -15.99
N THR A 439 -7.79 9.69 -15.85
CA THR A 439 -7.93 10.92 -16.63
C THR A 439 -8.03 12.14 -15.73
N VAL A 440 -7.59 13.28 -16.25
CA VAL A 440 -7.87 14.59 -15.66
C VAL A 440 -8.77 15.32 -16.66
N PRO A 441 -10.07 15.45 -16.38
CA PRO A 441 -11.00 16.16 -17.26
C PRO A 441 -10.51 17.58 -17.52
N SER A 442 -10.81 18.15 -18.69
CA SER A 442 -10.51 19.57 -18.96
C SER A 442 -11.32 20.47 -18.04
N GLU A 443 -12.59 20.12 -17.82
CA GLU A 443 -13.48 20.72 -16.82
C GLU A 443 -13.63 19.77 -15.64
N ASP A 444 -12.91 20.07 -14.57
CA ASP A 444 -12.78 19.19 -13.41
C ASP A 444 -13.17 19.88 -12.11
N LEU A 445 -13.65 21.12 -12.13
CA LEU A 445 -14.21 21.77 -10.95
C LEU A 445 -15.67 21.38 -10.77
N CYS A 446 -15.97 20.81 -9.60
CA CYS A 446 -17.32 20.47 -9.21
C CYS A 446 -17.72 21.20 -7.93
N VAL A 447 -18.95 21.69 -7.90
CA VAL A 447 -19.63 22.14 -6.69
C VAL A 447 -19.97 20.92 -5.83
N ILE A 448 -19.63 20.98 -4.54
CA ILE A 448 -19.84 19.88 -3.59
C ILE A 448 -20.67 20.27 -2.36
N GLY A 449 -20.84 21.56 -2.10
CA GLY A 449 -21.67 22.06 -1.00
C GLY A 449 -22.04 23.53 -1.17
N ILE A 450 -23.03 23.97 -0.40
CA ILE A 450 -23.51 25.36 -0.32
C ILE A 450 -22.87 25.98 0.91
N VAL A 451 -22.25 27.16 0.76
CA VAL A 451 -21.64 27.90 1.86
C VAL A 451 -22.65 28.89 2.41
N SER A 452 -22.88 28.86 3.71
CA SER A 452 -23.74 29.81 4.43
C SER A 452 -23.00 30.35 5.64
N GLY A 453 -22.36 31.52 5.49
CA GLY A 453 -21.49 32.08 6.52
C GLY A 453 -20.26 31.20 6.75
N GLN A 454 -20.17 30.59 7.93
CA GLN A 454 -19.10 29.64 8.28
C GLN A 454 -19.48 28.17 8.00
N PHE A 455 -20.72 27.89 7.59
CA PHE A 455 -21.25 26.54 7.44
C PHE A 455 -21.21 26.06 6.00
N VAL A 456 -21.07 24.75 5.81
CA VAL A 456 -21.17 24.11 4.49
C VAL A 456 -22.18 22.99 4.51
N GLU A 457 -23.23 23.11 3.69
CA GLU A 457 -24.24 22.07 3.52
C GLU A 457 -23.94 21.23 2.26
N PRO A 458 -23.92 19.89 2.34
CA PRO A 458 -23.71 19.04 1.17
C PRO A 458 -24.81 19.25 0.13
N CYS A 459 -24.45 19.29 -1.16
CA CYS A 459 -25.42 19.40 -2.25
C CYS A 459 -25.14 18.38 -3.37
N ASN A 460 -26.06 18.30 -4.33
CA ASN A 460 -25.87 17.47 -5.53
C ASN A 460 -24.67 17.99 -6.32
N GLU A 461 -23.75 17.07 -6.63
CA GLU A 461 -22.54 17.42 -7.37
C GLU A 461 -22.90 17.89 -8.79
N ARG A 462 -22.37 19.06 -9.17
CA ARG A 462 -22.52 19.61 -10.52
C ARG A 462 -21.24 20.30 -10.95
N LEU A 463 -21.04 20.39 -12.26
CA LEU A 463 -19.95 21.17 -12.84
C LEU A 463 -20.14 22.66 -12.55
N CYS A 464 -19.05 23.40 -12.43
CA CYS A 464 -19.09 24.86 -12.36
C CYS A 464 -19.53 25.42 -13.72
N THR A 465 -20.68 26.10 -13.77
CA THR A 465 -21.28 26.60 -15.03
C THR A 465 -20.90 28.05 -15.33
N SER A 466 -21.02 28.94 -14.35
CA SER A 466 -20.69 30.37 -14.48
C SER A 466 -20.52 30.98 -13.08
N GLY A 467 -19.53 31.84 -12.91
CA GLY A 467 -19.27 32.53 -11.65
C GLY A 467 -17.79 32.70 -11.34
N LEU A 468 -17.49 33.56 -10.37
CA LEU A 468 -16.13 33.83 -9.95
C LEU A 468 -15.63 32.74 -9.01
N VAL A 469 -14.64 31.97 -9.46
CA VAL A 469 -13.93 31.01 -8.60
C VAL A 469 -12.84 31.75 -7.84
N SER A 470 -12.81 31.61 -6.51
CA SER A 470 -11.80 32.19 -5.63
C SER A 470 -11.34 31.19 -4.57
N PHE A 471 -10.35 31.59 -3.77
CA PHE A 471 -9.96 30.82 -2.59
C PHE A 471 -10.87 31.12 -1.42
N VAL A 472 -11.07 30.14 -0.54
CA VAL A 472 -11.80 30.35 0.71
C VAL A 472 -11.07 31.39 1.57
N ASP A 473 -11.78 32.46 1.91
CA ASP A 473 -11.26 33.64 2.61
C ASP A 473 -11.47 33.61 4.13
N ARG A 474 -12.28 32.66 4.62
CA ARG A 474 -12.71 32.48 6.02
C ARG A 474 -12.57 31.04 6.52
N SER A 475 -12.62 30.87 7.84
CA SER A 475 -12.73 29.55 8.46
C SER A 475 -14.12 28.95 8.17
N LEU A 476 -14.18 27.68 7.81
CA LEU A 476 -15.45 26.97 7.54
C LEU A 476 -15.55 25.70 8.39
N GLY A 477 -16.74 25.40 8.91
CA GLY A 477 -17.01 24.21 9.72
C GLY A 477 -18.25 24.33 10.60
N GLY A 478 -18.16 23.81 11.83
CA GLY A 478 -19.27 23.78 12.80
C GLY A 478 -20.33 22.71 12.50
N SER A 479 -21.36 22.66 13.34
CA SER A 479 -22.52 21.78 13.14
C SER A 479 -23.64 22.50 12.39
N CYS A 480 -24.07 21.98 11.23
CA CYS A 480 -25.33 22.40 10.62
C CYS A 480 -26.49 21.86 11.46
N GLY A 481 -27.02 22.70 12.35
CA GLY A 481 -28.32 22.49 12.99
C GLY A 481 -28.33 21.63 14.26
N GLN A 482 -28.38 22.32 15.40
CA GLN A 482 -29.21 21.94 16.56
C GLN A 482 -30.41 22.91 16.68
N GLY A 483 -30.83 23.50 15.57
CA GLY A 483 -32.04 24.33 15.47
C GLY A 483 -33.11 23.57 14.70
N ASN A 484 -34.30 23.45 15.29
CA ASN A 484 -35.52 22.82 14.77
C ASN A 484 -35.90 23.22 13.31
N ARG A 485 -35.20 22.72 12.31
CA ARG A 485 -35.68 22.66 10.92
C ARG A 485 -35.33 21.31 10.34
N SER A 486 -36.32 20.44 10.36
CA SER A 486 -36.36 19.20 9.57
C SER A 486 -35.87 19.49 8.13
N PRO A 487 -35.10 18.59 7.50
CA PRO A 487 -34.64 18.77 6.13
C PRO A 487 -35.85 18.82 5.19
N ARG A 488 -36.30 20.01 4.83
CA ARG A 488 -37.18 20.19 3.68
C ARG A 488 -36.34 19.98 2.45
N PHE A 489 -36.45 18.79 1.86
CA PHE A 489 -36.15 18.59 0.44
C PHE A 489 -36.91 19.65 -0.36
N ILE A 490 -36.25 20.74 -0.74
CA ILE A 490 -36.79 21.68 -1.72
C ILE A 490 -36.64 21.00 -3.07
N ARG A 491 -37.66 20.23 -3.44
CA ARG A 491 -37.88 19.76 -4.81
C ARG A 491 -38.21 20.99 -5.65
N VAL A 492 -37.21 21.58 -6.29
CA VAL A 492 -37.45 22.55 -7.36
C VAL A 492 -38.20 21.80 -8.48
N LYS A 493 -39.53 21.99 -8.54
CA LYS A 493 -40.33 21.58 -9.69
C LYS A 493 -39.95 22.50 -10.85
N SER A 494 -39.20 22.00 -11.83
CA SER A 494 -39.16 22.65 -13.14
C SER A 494 -40.57 22.60 -13.73
N LYS A 495 -41.28 23.73 -13.76
CA LYS A 495 -42.45 23.90 -14.62
C LYS A 495 -41.95 23.91 -16.07
N ILE A 496 -41.97 22.75 -16.72
CA ILE A 496 -41.93 22.68 -18.18
C ILE A 496 -43.35 23.05 -18.64
N GLN A 497 -43.42 24.17 -19.35
CA GLN A 497 -44.64 24.71 -19.94
C GLN A 497 -44.99 23.85 -21.16
N THR A 498 -46.15 23.20 -21.11
CA THR A 498 -46.75 22.44 -22.21
C THR A 498 -47.39 23.38 -23.22
N SER A 499 -46.93 23.31 -24.47
CA SER A 499 -47.63 23.69 -25.71
C SER A 499 -46.77 23.14 -26.87
N THR A 500 -47.20 22.52 -27.96
CA THR A 500 -48.47 21.98 -28.46
C THR A 500 -48.07 20.96 -29.53
N GLN A 501 -48.96 20.02 -29.83
CA GLN A 501 -48.87 18.92 -30.79
C GLN A 501 -48.37 19.28 -32.20
N SER A 502 -47.62 18.36 -32.82
CA SER A 502 -47.90 17.89 -34.19
C SER A 502 -47.45 16.43 -34.38
N LEU A 503 -48.27 15.70 -35.13
CA LEU A 503 -48.35 14.25 -35.27
C LEU A 503 -47.33 13.62 -36.24
N SER A 504 -47.10 12.31 -36.03
CA SER A 504 -46.76 11.24 -37.01
C SER A 504 -45.33 11.29 -37.61
N VAL A 505 -44.59 10.18 -37.75
CA VAL A 505 -44.92 8.89 -38.38
C VAL A 505 -44.03 7.77 -37.82
N LEU A 506 -44.61 6.57 -37.62
CA LEU A 506 -43.93 5.30 -37.35
C LEU A 506 -43.01 4.90 -38.52
N HIS A 507 -41.80 4.41 -38.21
CA HIS A 507 -41.25 3.25 -38.93
C HIS A 507 -40.29 2.46 -38.04
N THR A 508 -40.76 1.28 -37.64
CA THR A 508 -39.98 0.14 -37.17
C THR A 508 -39.32 -0.52 -38.37
N THR A 509 -38.04 -0.86 -38.26
CA THR A 509 -37.41 -1.93 -39.03
C THR A 509 -36.38 -2.62 -38.14
N GLU A 510 -36.74 -3.82 -37.72
CA GLU A 510 -35.83 -4.89 -37.31
C GLU A 510 -34.98 -5.30 -38.52
N ILE A 511 -33.68 -5.54 -38.34
CA ILE A 511 -32.90 -6.43 -39.20
C ILE A 511 -31.95 -7.25 -38.31
N SER A 512 -32.14 -8.56 -38.39
CA SER A 512 -31.34 -9.65 -37.84
C SER A 512 -29.93 -9.73 -38.43
N LEU A 513 -28.98 -10.29 -37.68
CA LEU A 513 -27.80 -10.92 -38.26
C LEU A 513 -27.60 -12.31 -37.64
N ASN A 514 -27.47 -13.28 -38.55
CA ASN A 514 -27.00 -14.65 -38.35
C ASN A 514 -25.66 -14.73 -37.61
#